data_AF-M1BEH3-F1
#
_entry.id   AF-M1BEH3-F1
#
_cell.length_a   1.000
_cell.length_b   1.000
_cell.length_c   1.000
_cell.angle_alpha   90.00
_cell.angle_beta   90.00
_cell.angle_gamma   90.00
#
_symmetry.space_group_name_H-M   'P 1'
#
loop_
_entity.id
_entity.type
_entity.pdbx_description
1 polymer ?
#
loop_
_entity_poly.entity_id
_entity_poly.type
_entity_poly.pdbx_seq_one_letter_code
_entity_poly.pdbx_strand_id
1 'polypeptide(L)' 'MSLQVIDLTTVSQELAYLASDADLVILEGMGRGIETNLYARFKCDSLKIGMVKHPEVAQFLGGRLYDCVFKYNEASS' A
#
# COMPACT_ATOMS: atom_id res chain seq x y z
N MET A 1 -17.01 3.15 11.73
CA MET A 1 -16.24 2.26 10.83
C MET A 1 -14.78 2.36 11.24
N SER A 2 -14.13 1.27 11.63
CA SER A 2 -12.68 1.29 11.81
C SER A 2 -12.03 1.27 10.43
N LEU A 3 -11.34 2.35 10.06
CA LEU A 3 -10.47 2.36 8.89
C LEU A 3 -9.33 1.37 9.17
N GLN A 4 -9.31 0.23 8.48
CA GLN A 4 -8.21 -0.75 8.57
C GLN A 4 -7.00 -0.28 7.74
N VAL A 5 -6.54 0.93 8.04
CA VAL A 5 -5.43 1.62 7.38
C VAL A 5 -4.15 1.49 8.20
N ILE A 6 -3.01 1.84 7.59
CA ILE A 6 -1.72 1.90 8.28
C ILE A 6 -0.96 3.17 7.88
N ASP A 7 -0.49 3.89 8.89
CA ASP A 7 0.50 4.96 8.76
C ASP A 7 1.90 4.37 8.95
N LEU A 8 2.66 4.26 7.86
CA LEU A 8 4.00 3.68 7.87
C LEU A 8 5.05 4.61 8.49
N THR A 9 4.71 5.86 8.80
CA THR A 9 5.60 6.76 9.58
C THR A 9 5.59 6.41 11.07
N THR A 10 4.60 5.62 11.51
CA THR A 10 4.42 5.21 12.91
C THR A 10 4.26 3.69 13.03
N VAL A 11 5.37 2.96 12.89
CA VAL A 11 5.41 1.50 13.11
C VAL A 11 6.09 1.14 14.42
N SER A 12 5.87 -0.08 14.92
CA SER A 12 6.62 -0.57 16.08
C SER A 12 8.11 -0.68 15.75
N GLN A 13 8.96 -0.54 16.78
CA GLN A 13 10.41 -0.74 16.63
C GLN A 13 10.74 -2.16 16.16
N GLU A 14 9.96 -3.15 16.60
CA GLU A 14 10.09 -4.55 16.17
C GLU A 14 9.91 -4.70 14.66
N LEU A 15 8.85 -4.11 14.09
CA LEU A 15 8.61 -4.16 12.64
C LEU A 15 9.71 -3.40 11.88
N ALA A 16 10.10 -2.23 12.35
CA ALA A 16 11.18 -1.45 11.73
C ALA A 16 12.51 -2.21 11.72
N TYR A 17 12.82 -2.94 12.79
CA TYR A 17 14.02 -3.76 12.89
C TYR A 17 13.96 -4.96 11.93
N LEU A 18 12.86 -5.71 11.93
CA LEU A 18 12.68 -6.89 11.08
C LEU A 18 12.61 -6.56 9.58
N ALA A 19 12.21 -5.34 9.21
CA ALA A 19 12.13 -4.89 7.81
C ALA A 19 13.38 -4.12 7.35
N SER A 20 14.41 -3.99 8.19
CA SER A 20 15.55 -3.09 7.94
C SER A 20 16.41 -3.45 6.73
N ASP A 21 16.42 -4.73 6.34
CA ASP A 21 17.15 -5.29 5.20
C ASP A 21 16.23 -5.81 4.09
N ALA A 22 14.93 -5.50 4.15
CA ALA A 22 13.96 -5.93 3.16
C ALA A 22 14.27 -5.32 1.77
N ASP A 23 14.28 -6.18 0.74
CA ASP A 23 14.44 -5.82 -0.67
C ASP A 23 13.09 -5.68 -1.41
N LEU A 24 12.00 -6.14 -0.80
CA LEU A 24 10.64 -5.99 -1.31
C LEU A 24 9.63 -5.74 -0.18
N VAL A 25 8.81 -4.69 -0.34
CA VAL A 25 7.67 -4.41 0.53
C VAL A 25 6.35 -4.67 -0.19
N ILE A 26 5.50 -5.52 0.38
CA ILE A 26 4.15 -5.80 -0.15
C ILE A 26 3.11 -5.20 0.79
N LEU A 27 2.27 -4.31 0.27
CA LEU A 27 1.10 -3.77 0.97
C LEU A 27 -0.17 -4.36 0.37
N GLU A 28 -0.83 -5.20 1.16
CA GLU A 28 -2.06 -5.89 0.79
C GLU A 28 -3.30 -5.16 1.30
N GLY A 29 -4.33 -5.13 0.46
CA GLY A 29 -5.66 -4.64 0.78
C GLY A 29 -5.87 -3.15 0.49
N MET A 30 -7.16 -2.78 0.38
CA MET A 30 -7.56 -1.42 0.03
C MET A 30 -7.10 -0.39 1.08
N GLY A 31 -7.35 -0.64 2.37
CA GLY A 31 -7.00 0.32 3.42
C GLY A 31 -5.49 0.63 3.48
N ARG A 32 -4.65 -0.41 3.52
CA ARG A 32 -3.20 -0.26 3.70
C ARG A 32 -2.49 0.10 2.41
N GLY A 33 -2.81 -0.57 1.31
CA GLY A 33 -2.11 -0.44 0.03
C GLY A 33 -2.67 0.64 -0.89
N ILE A 34 -3.98 0.93 -0.83
CA ILE A 34 -4.67 1.82 -1.78
C ILE A 34 -5.02 3.17 -1.13
N GLU A 35 -5.66 3.16 0.03
CA GLU A 35 -6.15 4.39 0.69
C GLU A 35 -5.02 5.20 1.31
N THR A 36 -4.03 4.57 1.96
CA THR A 36 -2.96 5.31 2.66
C THR A 36 -1.59 5.29 1.98
N ASN A 37 -1.22 4.23 1.25
CA ASN A 37 0.16 4.06 0.79
C ASN A 37 0.34 3.79 -0.71
N LEU A 38 -0.68 4.05 -1.55
CA LEU A 38 -0.62 3.77 -2.99
C LEU A 38 0.57 4.43 -3.69
N TYR A 39 0.95 5.63 -3.22
CA TYR A 39 2.03 6.42 -3.77
C TYR A 39 3.25 6.52 -2.83
N ALA A 40 3.28 5.74 -1.75
CA ALA A 40 4.43 5.69 -0.86
C ALA A 40 5.67 5.17 -1.62
N ARG A 41 6.80 5.87 -1.47
CA ARG A 41 8.09 5.48 -2.02
C ARG A 41 8.90 4.73 -0.96
N PHE A 42 9.52 3.64 -1.37
CA PHE A 42 10.39 2.81 -0.54
C PHE A 42 11.82 2.88 -1.08
N LYS A 43 12.80 2.52 -0.24
CA LYS A 43 14.20 2.39 -0.65
C LYS A 43 14.47 1.10 -1.43
N CYS A 44 13.52 0.17 -1.38
CA CYS A 44 13.53 -1.10 -2.05
C CYS A 44 12.27 -1.23 -2.92
N ASP A 45 12.14 -2.35 -3.62
CA ASP A 45 10.98 -2.59 -4.47
C ASP A 45 9.71 -2.60 -3.64
N SER A 46 8.58 -2.21 -4.26
CA SER A 46 7.31 -2.30 -3.57
C SER A 46 6.16 -2.70 -4.48
N LEU A 47 5.26 -3.50 -3.92
CA LEU A 47 4.00 -3.90 -4.53
C LEU A 47 2.83 -3.44 -3.66
N LYS A 48 1.91 -2.70 -4.24
CA LYS A 48 0.61 -2.40 -3.64
C LYS A 48 -0.44 -3.21 -4.38
N ILE A 49 -1.09 -4.13 -3.66
CA ILE A 49 -2.06 -5.06 -4.23
C ILE A 49 -3.35 -5.08 -3.44
N GLY A 50 -4.49 -4.98 -4.11
CA GLY A 50 -5.77 -5.05 -3.42
C GLY A 50 -6.95 -4.81 -4.36
N MET A 51 -8.14 -5.19 -3.90
CA MET A 51 -9.39 -4.93 -4.61
C MET A 51 -10.03 -3.64 -4.08
N VAL A 52 -10.50 -2.78 -4.98
CA VAL A 52 -11.23 -1.56 -4.64
C VAL A 52 -12.65 -1.90 -4.22
N LYS A 53 -13.02 -1.61 -2.96
CA LYS A 53 -14.33 -1.94 -2.37
C LYS A 53 -15.19 -0.73 -2.05
N HIS A 54 -14.69 0.50 -2.21
CA HIS A 54 -15.44 1.74 -1.98
C HIS A 54 -15.64 2.51 -3.30
N PRO A 55 -16.88 2.94 -3.63
CA PRO A 55 -17.16 3.70 -4.84
C PRO A 55 -16.34 4.99 -4.98
N GLU A 56 -16.09 5.70 -3.87
CA GLU A 56 -15.33 6.95 -3.85
C GLU A 56 -13.87 6.72 -4.23
N VAL A 57 -13.30 5.59 -3.77
CA VAL A 57 -11.93 5.18 -4.14
C VAL A 57 -11.86 4.77 -5.61
N ALA A 58 -12.88 4.05 -6.11
CA ALA A 58 -12.96 3.70 -7.54
C ALA A 58 -13.01 4.97 -8.41
N GLN A 59 -13.83 5.95 -8.02
CA GLN A 59 -13.91 7.24 -8.71
C GLN A 59 -12.58 8.00 -8.68
N PHE A 60 -11.92 8.06 -7.52
CA PHE A 60 -10.61 8.71 -7.38
C PHE A 60 -9.55 8.08 -8.30
N LEU A 61 -9.55 6.76 -8.45
CA LEU A 61 -8.62 6.04 -9.32
C LEU A 61 -9.01 6.07 -10.80
N GLY A 62 -10.18 6.63 -11.16
CA GLY A 62 -10.72 6.54 -12.51
C GLY A 62 -11.06 5.11 -12.94
N GLY A 63 -11.33 4.22 -11.98
CA GLY A 63 -11.63 2.81 -12.19
C GLY A 63 -13.06 2.45 -11.80
N ARG A 64 -13.31 1.15 -11.60
CA ARG A 64 -14.61 0.58 -11.23
C ARG A 64 -14.56 -0.04 -9.84
N LEU A 65 -15.74 -0.12 -9.21
CA LEU A 65 -15.89 -0.91 -8.00
C LEU A 65 -15.48 -2.37 -8.29
N TYR A 66 -14.71 -2.95 -7.38
CA TYR A 66 -14.09 -4.27 -7.48
C TYR A 66 -12.96 -4.43 -8.50
N ASP A 67 -12.48 -3.34 -9.13
CA ASP A 67 -11.22 -3.42 -9.88
C ASP A 67 -10.07 -3.80 -8.94
N CYS A 68 -9.13 -4.57 -9.48
CA CYS A 68 -7.90 -4.92 -8.79
C CYS A 68 -6.83 -3.87 -9.07
N VAL A 69 -6.20 -3.36 -8.02
CA VAL A 69 -4.96 -2.60 -8.10
C VAL A 69 -3.80 -3.57 -7.97
N PHE A 70 -2.87 -3.50 -8.92
CA PHE A 70 -1.57 -4.14 -8.88
C PHE A 70 -0.52 -3.10 -9.29
N LYS A 71 0.05 -2.41 -8.32
CA LYS A 71 1.01 -1.32 -8.56
C LYS A 71 2.38 -1.73 -8.05
N TYR A 72 3.24 -2.14 -8.98
CA TYR A 72 4.65 -2.36 -8.72
C TYR A 72 5.44 -1.06 -8.91
N ASN A 73 6.42 -0.85 -8.03
CA ASN A 73 7.41 0.21 -8.12
C ASN A 73 8.79 -0.42 -7.91
N GLU A 74 9.61 -0.39 -8.95
CA GLU A 74 11.03 -0.72 -8.87
C GLU A 74 11.77 0.36 -8.06
N ALA A 75 12.72 -0.04 -7.22
CA ALA A 75 13.60 0.87 -6.52
C ALA A 75 14.50 1.60 -7.51
N SER A 76 14.31 2.91 -7.65
CA SER A 76 15.26 3.76 -8.35
C SER A 76 16.50 3.97 -7.49
N SER A 77 17.67 3.72 -8.07
CA SER A 77 19.00 3.98 -7.48
C SER A 77 19.21 5.44 -7.07
#